data_AF-A0A8C1PTU7-F1
#
_entry.id   AF-A0A8C1PTU7-F1
#
_cell.length_a   1.000
_cell.length_b   1.000
_cell.length_c   1.000
_cell.angle_alpha   90.00
_cell.angle_beta   90.00
_cell.angle_gamma   90.00
#
_symmetry.space_group_name_H-M   'P 1'
#
loop_
_entity.id
_entity.type
_entity.pdbx_description
1 polymer ?
#
loop_
_entity_poly.entity_id
_entity_poly.type
_entity_poly.pdbx_seq_one_letter_code
_entity_poly.pdbx_strand_id
1 'polypeptide(L)'
;MGMEVERAMTSELQRLKEEMRERGQARPQDEEIINALREQVARLTQREQTLEQRLKMTCHENEELKDTMSTLHARLDLQEQQSHTHIQQLAEAWREVDGVRSRAQELQSQVEELQEEVALQEKSHNDSSLLSELENNLDAADWSLDKEQVCRELHYILVLLQPVAYRSEAEQDSDDSLQGMLGQLKHAAQWIAHSEILQEKRKSIVGLVSDPCENAIQIKELQDQNERLVAENAELKLRAERLVEQEVVQQAIKDRDDAITKKTAMEAELLRTKHDMMCLNNQLLEAIQRKLQLSQELEAWQDDIQIIINQQLRNQQQTEEPQKRSAGRLSFLRKSRRPSTLPEISPEQNQTPWRDWLKRSK
;
A
#
# COMPACT_ATOMS: atom_id res chain seq x y z
N MET A 1 -22.61 112.51 -43.82
CA MET A 1 -21.96 111.33 -44.44
C MET A 1 -20.82 110.76 -43.58
N GLY A 2 -19.71 111.45 -43.32
CA GLY A 2 -18.59 110.87 -42.52
C GLY A 2 -18.95 110.51 -41.07
N MET A 3 -19.62 111.39 -40.34
CA MET A 3 -19.99 111.17 -38.93
C MET A 3 -21.01 110.04 -38.71
N GLU A 4 -21.83 109.71 -39.70
CA GLU A 4 -22.81 108.61 -39.61
C GLU A 4 -22.13 107.26 -39.84
N VAL A 5 -21.16 107.21 -40.75
CA VAL A 5 -20.33 106.03 -40.99
C VAL A 5 -19.45 105.73 -39.78
N GLU A 6 -18.85 106.75 -39.15
CA GLU A 6 -18.09 106.58 -37.90
C GLU A 6 -18.98 106.09 -36.75
N ARG A 7 -20.19 106.65 -36.59
CA ARG A 7 -21.14 106.17 -35.57
C ARG A 7 -21.55 104.72 -35.80
N ALA A 8 -21.87 104.33 -37.04
CA ALA A 8 -22.18 102.95 -37.38
C ALA A 8 -21.00 102.00 -37.08
N MET A 9 -19.78 102.38 -37.49
CA MET A 9 -18.56 101.61 -37.23
C MET A 9 -18.31 101.43 -35.72
N THR A 10 -18.48 102.48 -34.92
CA THR A 10 -18.32 102.38 -33.46
C THR A 10 -19.37 101.46 -32.83
N SER A 11 -20.62 101.50 -33.31
CA SER A 11 -21.67 100.59 -32.83
C SER A 11 -21.41 99.14 -33.22
N GLU A 12 -20.89 98.86 -34.42
CA GLU A 12 -20.50 97.51 -34.83
C GLU A 12 -19.29 97.00 -34.06
N LEU A 13 -18.28 97.85 -33.82
CA LEU A 13 -17.13 97.50 -32.97
C LEU A 13 -17.57 97.21 -31.53
N GLN A 14 -18.51 98.00 -31.00
CA GLN A 14 -19.04 97.76 -29.66
C GLN A 14 -19.85 96.45 -29.60
N ARG A 15 -20.67 96.18 -30.63
CA ARG A 15 -21.40 94.90 -30.78
C ARG A 15 -20.46 93.71 -30.88
N LEU A 16 -19.41 93.80 -31.71
CA LEU A 16 -18.40 92.75 -31.85
C LEU A 16 -17.60 92.56 -30.56
N LYS A 17 -17.31 93.64 -29.82
CA LYS A 17 -16.65 93.57 -28.51
C LYS A 17 -17.55 92.91 -27.46
N GLU A 18 -18.86 93.18 -27.50
CA GLU A 18 -19.89 92.48 -26.71
C GLU A 18 -19.93 90.98 -27.07
N GLU A 19 -20.01 90.65 -28.36
CA GLU A 19 -20.13 89.27 -28.85
C GLU A 19 -18.86 88.45 -28.55
N MET A 20 -17.67 89.07 -28.65
CA MET A 20 -16.41 88.45 -28.24
C MET A 20 -16.29 88.32 -26.72
N ARG A 21 -16.88 89.23 -25.95
CA ARG A 21 -16.96 89.13 -24.48
C ARG A 21 -17.87 87.98 -24.07
N GLU A 22 -19.02 87.82 -24.71
CA GLU A 22 -19.97 86.72 -24.46
C GLU A 22 -19.45 85.36 -24.94
N ARG A 23 -18.73 85.32 -26.06
CA ARG A 23 -18.04 84.10 -26.54
C ARG A 23 -16.78 83.77 -25.75
N GLY A 24 -16.12 84.78 -25.18
CA GLY A 24 -14.92 84.64 -24.35
C GLY A 24 -15.21 84.22 -22.91
N GLN A 25 -16.45 84.41 -22.44
CA GLN A 25 -16.93 83.86 -21.17
C GLN A 25 -17.36 82.41 -21.41
N ALA A 26 -16.72 81.46 -20.72
CA ALA A 26 -17.16 80.07 -20.74
C ALA A 26 -18.63 80.02 -20.31
N ARG A 27 -19.48 79.37 -21.10
CA ARG A 27 -20.91 79.28 -20.75
C ARG A 27 -21.00 78.43 -19.48
N PRO A 28 -21.86 78.80 -18.50
CA PRO A 28 -21.98 78.04 -17.26
C PRO A 28 -22.35 76.57 -17.49
N GLN A 29 -23.07 76.28 -18.58
CA GLN A 29 -23.41 74.91 -19.02
C GLN A 29 -22.19 74.10 -19.44
N ASP A 30 -21.21 74.71 -20.11
CA ASP A 30 -19.97 74.04 -20.51
C ASP A 30 -19.11 73.73 -19.28
N GLU A 31 -19.11 74.63 -18.29
CA GLU A 31 -18.43 74.41 -17.00
C GLU A 31 -19.04 73.27 -16.20
N GLU A 32 -20.38 73.16 -16.16
CA GLU A 32 -21.09 72.03 -15.53
C GLU A 32 -20.76 70.70 -16.19
N ILE A 33 -20.76 70.63 -17.52
CA ILE A 33 -20.38 69.43 -18.27
C ILE A 33 -18.92 69.06 -17.99
N ILE A 34 -18.00 70.04 -18.01
CA ILE A 34 -16.59 69.82 -17.71
C ILE A 34 -16.42 69.30 -16.28
N ASN A 35 -17.14 69.84 -15.30
CA ASN A 35 -17.10 69.38 -13.91
C ASN A 35 -17.64 67.95 -13.76
N ALA A 36 -18.78 67.63 -14.41
CA ALA A 36 -19.33 66.27 -14.41
C ALA A 36 -18.38 65.25 -15.04
N LEU A 37 -17.73 65.61 -16.15
CA LEU A 37 -16.72 64.77 -16.78
C LEU A 37 -15.48 64.60 -15.90
N ARG A 38 -15.00 65.66 -15.24
CA ARG A 38 -13.88 65.59 -14.27
C ARG A 38 -14.20 64.64 -13.11
N GLU A 39 -15.39 64.73 -12.54
CA GLU A 39 -15.82 63.81 -11.49
C GLU A 39 -15.94 62.37 -11.98
N GLN A 40 -16.46 62.17 -13.20
CA GLN A 40 -16.55 60.83 -13.79
C GLN A 40 -15.16 60.24 -14.00
N VAL A 41 -14.21 61.02 -14.53
CA VAL A 41 -12.81 60.60 -14.67
C VAL A 41 -12.21 60.26 -13.30
N ALA A 42 -12.42 61.10 -12.27
CA ALA A 42 -11.94 60.81 -10.93
C ALA A 42 -12.51 59.50 -10.35
N ARG A 43 -13.82 59.25 -10.52
CA ARG A 43 -14.47 57.99 -10.10
C ARG A 43 -13.92 56.78 -10.87
N LEU A 44 -13.67 56.93 -12.17
CA LEU A 44 -13.08 55.87 -12.99
C LEU A 44 -11.64 55.57 -12.55
N THR A 45 -10.81 56.59 -12.32
CA THR A 45 -9.43 56.41 -11.84
C THR A 45 -9.39 55.77 -10.46
N GLN A 46 -10.28 56.13 -9.54
CA GLN A 46 -10.37 55.47 -8.23
C GLN A 46 -10.76 53.99 -8.38
N ARG A 47 -11.72 53.69 -9.28
CA ARG A 47 -12.13 52.30 -9.56
C ARG A 47 -10.99 51.50 -10.19
N GLU A 48 -10.25 52.09 -11.13
CA GLU A 48 -9.06 51.51 -11.75
C GLU A 48 -8.01 51.16 -10.68
N GLN A 49 -7.66 52.11 -9.80
CA GLN A 49 -6.72 51.87 -8.69
C GLN A 49 -7.17 50.73 -7.76
N THR A 50 -8.47 50.68 -7.43
CA THR A 50 -9.02 49.59 -6.61
C THR A 50 -8.89 48.24 -7.31
N LEU A 51 -9.16 48.19 -8.62
CA LEU A 51 -9.02 46.96 -9.40
C LEU A 51 -7.56 46.54 -9.53
N GLU A 52 -6.64 47.48 -9.74
CA GLU A 52 -5.20 47.20 -9.76
C GLU A 52 -4.72 46.63 -8.44
N GLN A 53 -5.16 47.18 -7.30
CA GLN A 53 -4.83 46.65 -5.98
C GLN A 53 -5.36 45.22 -5.80
N ARG A 54 -6.61 44.97 -6.20
CA ARG A 54 -7.20 43.62 -6.14
C ARG A 54 -6.45 42.63 -7.03
N LEU A 55 -6.09 43.04 -8.25
CA LEU A 55 -5.27 42.22 -9.15
C LEU A 55 -3.92 41.89 -8.53
N LYS A 56 -3.23 42.87 -7.93
CA LYS A 56 -1.96 42.65 -7.23
C LYS A 56 -2.09 41.65 -6.07
N MET A 57 -3.13 41.78 -5.25
CA MET A 57 -3.41 40.84 -4.15
C MET A 57 -3.65 39.42 -4.68
N THR A 58 -4.52 39.26 -5.68
CA THR A 58 -4.80 37.95 -6.27
C THR A 58 -3.59 37.35 -6.99
N CYS A 59 -2.73 38.16 -7.61
CA CYS A 59 -1.46 37.68 -8.18
C CYS A 59 -0.51 37.16 -7.10
N HIS A 60 -0.43 37.84 -5.96
CA HIS A 60 0.40 37.40 -4.83
C HIS A 60 -0.12 36.08 -4.24
N GLU A 61 -1.43 35.98 -3.98
CA GLU A 61 -2.06 34.74 -3.51
C GLU A 61 -1.84 33.58 -4.49
N ASN A 62 -1.91 33.82 -5.80
CA ASN A 62 -1.62 32.79 -6.80
C ASN A 62 -0.15 32.33 -6.75
N GLU A 63 0.79 33.21 -6.46
CA GLU A 63 2.20 32.84 -6.36
C GLU A 63 2.45 32.01 -5.09
N GLU A 64 1.88 32.39 -3.95
CA GLU A 64 1.92 31.59 -2.73
C GLU A 64 1.28 30.21 -2.93
N LEU A 65 0.16 30.14 -3.66
CA LEU A 65 -0.47 28.86 -4.01
C LEU A 65 0.43 28.01 -4.91
N LYS A 66 1.12 28.59 -5.89
CA LYS A 66 2.09 27.84 -6.71
C LYS A 66 3.26 27.33 -5.86
N ASP A 67 3.79 28.15 -4.96
CA ASP A 67 4.87 27.74 -4.07
C ASP A 67 4.42 26.58 -3.17
N THR A 68 3.24 26.68 -2.55
CA THR A 68 2.68 25.59 -1.75
C THR A 68 2.43 24.33 -2.59
N MET A 69 1.90 24.46 -3.82
CA MET A 69 1.79 23.32 -4.73
C MET A 69 3.15 22.70 -5.04
N SER A 70 4.19 23.49 -5.32
CA SER A 70 5.54 22.97 -5.61
C SER A 70 6.12 22.19 -4.43
N THR A 71 5.93 22.69 -3.20
CA THR A 71 6.38 21.99 -1.98
C THR A 71 5.59 20.69 -1.73
N LEU A 72 4.29 20.68 -2.02
CA LEU A 72 3.46 19.49 -1.92
C LEU A 72 3.86 18.43 -2.95
N HIS A 73 4.16 18.82 -4.19
CA HIS A 73 4.68 17.91 -5.22
C HIS A 73 6.02 17.31 -4.79
N ALA A 74 6.97 18.12 -4.32
CA ALA A 74 8.26 17.60 -3.82
C ALA A 74 8.09 16.61 -2.65
N ARG A 75 7.10 16.83 -1.78
CA ARG A 75 6.78 15.89 -0.69
C ARG A 75 6.16 14.59 -1.21
N LEU A 76 5.29 14.67 -2.22
CA LEU A 76 4.71 13.50 -2.88
C LEU A 76 5.81 12.65 -3.52
N ASP A 77 6.72 13.27 -4.29
CA ASP A 77 7.83 12.58 -4.95
C ASP A 77 8.71 11.82 -3.94
N LEU A 78 9.01 12.45 -2.80
CA LEU A 78 9.77 11.82 -1.72
C LEU A 78 9.02 10.61 -1.13
N GLN A 79 7.71 10.74 -0.91
CA GLN A 79 6.89 9.65 -0.38
C GLN A 79 6.78 8.49 -1.38
N GLU A 80 6.64 8.79 -2.67
CA GLU A 80 6.65 7.78 -3.73
C GLU A 80 7.99 7.05 -3.77
N GLN A 81 9.11 7.78 -3.68
CA GLN A 81 10.44 7.18 -3.61
C GLN A 81 10.57 6.24 -2.40
N GLN A 82 10.12 6.68 -1.21
CA GLN A 82 10.12 5.85 0.00
C GLN A 82 9.28 4.58 -0.18
N SER A 83 8.07 4.70 -0.74
CA SER A 83 7.21 3.55 -1.03
C SER A 83 7.90 2.56 -1.97
N HIS A 84 8.54 3.04 -3.04
CA HIS A 84 9.31 2.18 -3.95
C HIS A 84 10.44 1.45 -3.22
N THR A 85 11.18 2.14 -2.34
CA THR A 85 12.25 1.50 -1.56
C THR A 85 11.73 0.42 -0.61
N HIS A 86 10.59 0.66 0.07
CA HIS A 86 9.99 -0.34 0.95
C HIS A 86 9.48 -1.56 0.17
N ILE A 87 8.90 -1.35 -1.01
CA ILE A 87 8.47 -2.46 -1.89
C ILE A 87 9.68 -3.29 -2.32
N GLN A 88 10.80 -2.65 -2.67
CA GLN A 88 12.03 -3.35 -3.02
C GLN A 88 12.60 -4.17 -1.85
N GLN A 89 12.66 -3.58 -0.66
CA GLN A 89 13.11 -4.27 0.56
C GLN A 89 12.24 -5.49 0.89
N LEU A 90 10.91 -5.35 0.78
CA LEU A 90 9.99 -6.47 0.97
C LEU A 90 10.23 -7.57 -0.07
N ALA A 91 10.42 -7.21 -1.34
CA ALA A 91 10.69 -8.18 -2.40
C ALA A 91 12.01 -8.94 -2.18
N GLU A 92 13.04 -8.28 -1.66
CA GLU A 92 14.31 -8.91 -1.28
C GLU A 92 14.13 -9.86 -0.10
N ALA A 93 13.46 -9.43 0.97
CA ALA A 93 13.15 -10.27 2.12
C ALA A 93 12.34 -11.53 1.72
N TRP A 94 11.35 -11.38 0.84
CA TRP A 94 10.59 -12.52 0.31
C TRP A 94 11.47 -13.51 -0.45
N ARG A 95 12.43 -13.02 -1.25
CA ARG A 95 13.38 -13.87 -1.98
C ARG A 95 14.31 -14.61 -1.04
N GLU A 96 14.77 -13.96 0.03
CA GLU A 96 15.60 -14.60 1.06
C GLU A 96 14.83 -15.70 1.80
N VAL A 97 13.58 -15.42 2.20
CA VAL A 97 12.71 -16.42 2.85
C VAL A 97 12.46 -17.63 1.94
N ASP A 98 12.20 -17.40 0.65
CA ASP A 98 12.05 -18.49 -0.32
C ASP A 98 13.34 -19.31 -0.44
N GLY A 99 14.50 -18.64 -0.54
CA GLY A 99 15.81 -19.30 -0.59
C GLY A 99 16.09 -20.14 0.66
N VAL A 100 15.77 -19.65 1.86
CA VAL A 100 15.90 -20.40 3.11
C VAL A 100 14.94 -21.59 3.14
N ARG A 101 13.69 -21.39 2.69
CA ARG A 101 12.69 -22.46 2.61
C ARG A 101 13.13 -23.59 1.67
N SER A 102 13.66 -23.26 0.49
CA SER A 102 14.19 -24.27 -0.44
C SER A 102 15.34 -25.06 0.17
N ARG A 103 16.28 -24.39 0.86
CA ARG A 103 17.38 -25.08 1.57
C ARG A 103 16.87 -25.96 2.71
N ALA A 104 15.85 -25.50 3.44
CA ALA A 104 15.24 -26.30 4.51
C ALA A 104 14.56 -27.56 3.95
N GLN A 105 13.89 -27.45 2.80
CA GLN A 105 13.31 -28.60 2.10
C GLN A 105 14.39 -29.58 1.61
N GLU A 106 15.51 -29.08 1.10
CA GLU A 106 16.64 -29.91 0.67
C GLU A 106 17.31 -30.64 1.84
N LEU A 107 17.48 -29.95 2.98
CA LEU A 107 17.96 -30.60 4.21
C LEU A 107 16.97 -31.62 4.76
N GLN A 108 15.67 -31.34 4.67
CA GLN A 108 14.60 -32.26 5.05
C GLN A 108 14.71 -33.56 4.23
N SER A 109 14.85 -33.46 2.90
CA SER A 109 15.03 -34.64 2.05
C SER A 109 16.33 -35.40 2.36
N GLN A 110 17.43 -34.70 2.65
CA GLN A 110 18.68 -35.35 3.06
C GLN A 110 18.54 -36.09 4.40
N VAL A 111 17.81 -35.52 5.36
CA VAL A 111 17.52 -36.19 6.64
C VAL A 111 16.64 -37.42 6.42
N GLU A 112 15.64 -37.34 5.55
CA GLU A 112 14.79 -38.49 5.18
C GLU A 112 15.61 -39.60 4.50
N GLU A 113 16.49 -39.25 3.56
CA GLU A 113 17.42 -40.21 2.92
C GLU A 113 18.33 -40.89 3.96
N LEU A 114 18.95 -40.12 4.86
CA LEU A 114 19.79 -40.68 5.93
C LEU A 114 18.99 -41.55 6.92
N GLN A 115 17.75 -41.18 7.22
CA GLN A 115 16.86 -42.00 8.05
C GLN A 115 16.51 -43.33 7.35
N GLU A 116 16.27 -43.31 6.04
CA GLU A 116 16.07 -44.53 5.25
C GLU A 116 17.32 -45.40 5.21
N GLU A 117 18.51 -44.81 5.03
CA GLU A 117 19.79 -45.52 5.09
C GLU A 117 20.01 -46.19 6.45
N VAL A 118 19.74 -45.48 7.55
CA VAL A 118 19.84 -46.04 8.92
C VAL A 118 18.81 -47.16 9.11
N ALA A 119 17.57 -46.99 8.66
CA ALA A 119 16.54 -48.03 8.77
C ALA A 119 16.89 -49.28 7.94
N LEU A 120 17.47 -49.10 6.75
CA LEU A 120 17.99 -50.19 5.93
C LEU A 120 19.19 -50.86 6.59
N GLN A 121 20.07 -50.10 7.24
CA GLN A 121 21.21 -50.63 7.98
C GLN A 121 20.76 -51.42 9.22
N GLU A 122 19.82 -50.90 10.01
CA GLU A 122 19.20 -51.61 11.14
C GLU A 122 18.49 -52.89 10.67
N LYS A 123 17.79 -52.84 9.54
CA LYS A 123 17.17 -54.02 8.94
C LYS A 123 18.19 -55.04 8.45
N SER A 124 19.31 -54.59 7.85
CA SER A 124 20.41 -55.47 7.47
C SER A 124 21.09 -56.12 8.68
N HIS A 125 21.23 -55.39 9.80
CA HIS A 125 21.70 -55.92 11.08
C HIS A 125 20.71 -56.90 11.72
N ASN A 126 19.41 -56.72 11.49
CA ASN A 126 18.37 -57.65 11.91
C ASN A 126 18.31 -58.91 11.02
N ASP A 127 18.62 -58.80 9.73
CA ASP A 127 18.75 -59.95 8.82
C ASP A 127 20.08 -60.70 9.05
N SER A 128 21.12 -60.01 9.51
CA SER A 128 22.33 -60.56 10.14
C SER A 128 22.17 -60.62 11.67
N SER A 129 20.96 -60.96 12.15
CA SER A 129 20.70 -61.08 13.58
C SER A 129 21.78 -61.94 14.20
N LEU A 130 22.38 -61.46 15.28
CA LEU A 130 23.34 -62.23 16.06
C LEU A 130 22.82 -63.64 16.35
N LEU A 131 21.50 -63.86 16.42
CA LEU A 131 20.91 -65.17 16.57
C LEU A 131 21.09 -66.08 15.34
N SER A 132 20.88 -65.59 14.11
CA SER A 132 21.11 -66.37 12.88
C SER A 132 22.60 -66.54 12.58
N GLU A 133 23.44 -65.56 12.94
CA GLU A 133 24.89 -65.72 12.90
C GLU A 133 25.39 -66.71 13.97
N LEU A 134 24.85 -66.68 15.19
CA LEU A 134 25.17 -67.65 16.25
C LEU A 134 24.69 -69.04 15.88
N GLU A 135 23.50 -69.20 15.31
CA GLU A 135 22.94 -70.49 14.88
C GLU A 135 23.74 -71.09 13.71
N ASN A 136 24.12 -70.28 12.71
CA ASN A 136 25.03 -70.71 11.64
C ASN A 136 26.46 -70.99 12.14
N ASN A 137 26.96 -70.23 13.12
CA ASN A 137 28.24 -70.54 13.77
C ASN A 137 28.15 -71.82 14.62
N LEU A 138 27.01 -72.12 15.24
CA LEU A 138 26.81 -73.36 16.00
C LEU A 138 26.76 -74.59 15.09
N ASP A 139 26.21 -74.45 13.88
CA ASP A 139 26.18 -75.50 12.87
C ASP A 139 27.49 -75.63 12.07
N ALA A 140 28.24 -74.53 11.89
CA ALA A 140 29.54 -74.53 11.20
C ALA A 140 30.74 -74.76 12.13
N ALA A 141 30.61 -74.47 13.44
CA ALA A 141 31.59 -74.85 14.43
C ALA A 141 31.52 -76.36 14.61
N ASP A 142 32.51 -77.04 14.05
CA ASP A 142 32.80 -78.42 14.36
C ASP A 142 33.19 -78.48 15.85
N TRP A 143 32.17 -78.55 16.72
CA TRP A 143 32.28 -78.65 18.17
C TRP A 143 33.18 -79.82 18.59
N SER A 144 33.57 -80.70 17.68
CA SER A 144 34.57 -81.73 17.93
C SER A 144 35.92 -81.13 18.33
N LEU A 145 36.41 -80.06 17.67
CA LEU A 145 37.71 -79.46 17.96
C LEU A 145 37.66 -78.60 19.25
N ASP A 146 36.57 -77.85 19.44
CA ASP A 146 36.36 -77.06 20.66
C ASP A 146 36.05 -77.95 21.87
N LYS A 147 35.41 -79.12 21.72
CA LYS A 147 35.24 -80.06 22.84
C LYS A 147 36.58 -80.57 23.34
N GLU A 148 37.53 -80.87 22.46
CA GLU A 148 38.88 -81.27 22.89
C GLU A 148 39.65 -80.13 23.54
N GLN A 149 39.54 -78.91 23.01
CA GLN A 149 40.19 -77.75 23.61
C GLN A 149 39.56 -77.41 24.97
N VAL A 150 38.23 -77.45 25.09
CA VAL A 150 37.51 -77.27 26.36
C VAL A 150 37.84 -78.39 27.34
N CYS A 151 37.98 -79.64 26.89
CA CYS A 151 38.51 -80.72 27.72
C CYS A 151 39.91 -80.38 28.27
N ARG A 152 40.82 -79.88 27.43
CA ARG A 152 42.18 -79.49 27.83
C ARG A 152 42.18 -78.31 28.81
N GLU A 153 41.39 -77.27 28.55
CA GLU A 153 41.28 -76.12 29.44
C GLU A 153 40.59 -76.47 30.77
N LEU A 154 39.53 -77.27 30.75
CA LEU A 154 38.88 -77.78 31.97
C LEU A 154 39.84 -78.63 32.80
N HIS A 155 40.63 -79.49 32.14
CA HIS A 155 41.69 -80.25 32.79
C HIS A 155 42.74 -79.31 33.42
N TYR A 156 43.18 -78.29 32.69
CA TYR A 156 44.15 -77.31 33.18
C TYR A 156 43.62 -76.50 34.38
N ILE A 157 42.35 -76.06 34.33
CA ILE A 157 41.69 -75.36 35.45
C ILE A 157 41.58 -76.28 36.67
N LEU A 158 41.21 -77.54 36.49
CA LEU A 158 41.17 -78.52 37.58
C LEU A 158 42.53 -78.72 38.24
N VAL A 159 43.61 -78.77 37.44
CA VAL A 159 44.99 -78.84 37.93
C VAL A 159 45.37 -77.56 38.70
N LEU A 160 45.00 -76.37 38.19
CA LEU A 160 45.27 -75.10 38.86
C LEU A 160 44.47 -74.92 40.17
N LEU A 161 43.27 -75.50 40.26
CA LEU A 161 42.42 -75.45 41.44
C LEU A 161 42.78 -76.52 42.48
N GLN A 162 43.59 -77.50 42.13
CA GLN A 162 44.06 -78.59 43.00
C GLN A 162 44.75 -78.13 44.30
N PRO A 163 45.52 -77.02 44.35
CA PRO A 163 46.08 -76.49 45.60
C PRO A 163 45.03 -75.89 46.54
N VAL A 164 43.86 -75.50 46.02
CA VAL A 164 42.79 -74.84 46.77
C VAL A 164 41.69 -75.84 47.14
N ALA A 165 41.37 -76.79 46.25
CA ALA A 165 40.40 -77.84 46.49
C ALA A 165 41.09 -79.07 47.12
N TYR A 166 40.96 -79.24 48.43
CA TYR A 166 41.41 -80.46 49.11
C TYR A 166 40.66 -81.68 48.53
N ARG A 167 41.38 -82.56 47.82
CA ARG A 167 40.84 -83.78 47.18
C ARG A 167 40.96 -84.95 48.15
N SER A 168 39.84 -85.51 48.61
CA SER A 168 39.84 -86.74 49.40
C SER A 168 40.22 -87.93 48.50
N GLU A 169 41.17 -88.76 48.91
CA GLU A 169 41.81 -89.84 48.11
C GLU A 169 40.91 -91.07 47.82
N ALA A 170 39.59 -90.92 47.80
CA ALA A 170 38.67 -92.02 47.54
C ALA A 170 37.76 -91.68 46.36
N GLU A 171 38.29 -91.87 45.14
CA GLU A 171 37.59 -92.14 43.88
C GLU A 171 38.58 -91.89 42.72
N GLN A 172 39.47 -92.86 42.51
CA GLN A 172 40.23 -93.01 41.27
C GLN A 172 39.35 -93.73 40.26
N ASP A 173 38.38 -93.02 39.68
CA ASP A 173 37.91 -93.35 38.34
C ASP A 173 38.06 -92.06 37.52
N SER A 174 39.19 -92.00 36.80
CA SER A 174 39.48 -90.92 35.85
C SER A 174 38.56 -91.07 34.66
N ASP A 175 37.32 -90.63 34.80
CA ASP A 175 36.45 -90.39 33.65
C ASP A 175 36.93 -89.09 32.97
N ASP A 176 37.86 -89.24 32.03
CA ASP A 176 38.41 -88.15 31.20
C ASP A 176 37.38 -87.59 30.21
N SER A 177 36.13 -88.07 30.28
CA SER A 177 34.99 -87.46 29.62
C SER A 177 34.77 -86.02 30.13
N LEU A 178 34.36 -85.15 29.21
CA LEU A 178 34.03 -83.74 29.47
C LEU A 178 33.00 -83.60 30.62
N GLN A 179 32.10 -84.57 30.74
CA GLN A 179 31.09 -84.62 31.80
C GLN A 179 31.68 -84.96 33.19
N GLY A 180 32.70 -85.82 33.24
CA GLY A 180 33.45 -86.13 34.46
C GLY A 180 34.26 -84.93 34.96
N MET A 181 34.99 -84.26 34.06
CA MET A 181 35.73 -83.03 34.40
C MET A 181 34.81 -81.88 34.83
N LEU A 182 33.65 -81.70 34.19
CA LEU A 182 32.63 -80.74 34.64
C LEU A 182 32.07 -81.09 36.02
N GLY A 183 31.88 -82.37 36.32
CA GLY A 183 31.46 -82.84 37.64
C GLY A 183 32.48 -82.49 38.73
N GLN A 184 33.77 -82.72 38.46
CA GLN A 184 34.86 -82.37 39.36
C GLN A 184 35.00 -80.86 39.55
N LEU A 185 34.83 -80.07 38.48
CA LEU A 185 34.90 -78.61 38.54
C LEU A 185 33.72 -78.04 39.32
N LYS A 186 32.52 -78.63 39.14
CA LYS A 186 31.34 -78.30 39.94
C LYS A 186 31.56 -78.58 41.42
N HIS A 187 32.18 -79.71 41.76
CA HIS A 187 32.50 -80.04 43.15
C HIS A 187 33.54 -79.09 43.75
N ALA A 188 34.58 -78.73 43.00
CA ALA A 188 35.57 -77.74 43.41
C ALA A 188 34.96 -76.34 43.58
N ALA A 189 34.10 -75.90 42.66
CA ALA A 189 33.38 -74.63 42.74
C ALA A 189 32.38 -74.60 43.90
N GLN A 190 31.67 -75.70 44.16
CA GLN A 190 30.80 -75.84 45.33
C GLN A 190 31.63 -75.75 46.62
N TRP A 191 32.79 -76.39 46.69
CA TRP A 191 33.66 -76.30 47.85
C TRP A 191 34.17 -74.86 48.07
N ILE A 192 34.58 -74.16 47.01
CA ILE A 192 34.99 -72.75 47.05
C ILE A 192 33.82 -71.84 47.48
N ALA A 193 32.59 -72.12 47.04
CA ALA A 193 31.40 -71.35 47.39
C ALA A 193 30.93 -71.56 48.85
N HIS A 194 31.11 -72.78 49.37
CA HIS A 194 30.82 -73.15 50.76
C HIS A 194 32.01 -72.91 51.71
N SER A 195 33.18 -72.51 51.19
CA SER A 195 34.34 -72.13 51.99
C SER A 195 34.05 -70.82 52.73
N GLU A 196 33.86 -70.90 54.04
CA GLU A 196 33.56 -69.76 54.92
C GLU A 196 34.62 -68.65 54.83
N ILE A 197 35.87 -69.01 54.57
CA ILE A 197 37.04 -68.10 54.47
C ILE A 197 36.93 -67.15 53.26
N LEU A 198 36.34 -67.58 52.14
CA LEU A 198 36.17 -66.75 50.94
C LEU A 198 34.89 -65.92 50.96
N GLN A 199 33.84 -66.44 51.61
CA GLN A 199 32.62 -65.68 51.90
C GLN A 199 32.91 -64.44 52.76
N GLU A 200 33.79 -64.56 53.74
CA GLU A 200 34.18 -63.47 54.64
C GLU A 200 34.94 -62.36 53.90
N LYS A 201 35.88 -62.73 53.03
CA LYS A 201 36.57 -61.77 52.14
C LYS A 201 35.63 -61.08 51.15
N ARG A 202 34.60 -61.78 50.64
CA ARG A 202 33.60 -61.20 49.72
C ARG A 202 32.70 -60.17 50.42
N LYS A 203 32.29 -60.44 51.67
CA LYS A 203 31.56 -59.48 52.51
C LYS A 203 32.37 -58.22 52.80
N SER A 204 33.70 -58.36 52.98
CA SER A 204 34.60 -57.21 53.18
C SER A 204 34.73 -56.28 51.97
N ILE A 205 34.49 -56.76 50.75
CA ILE A 205 34.56 -55.95 49.52
C ILE A 205 33.26 -55.19 49.28
N VAL A 206 32.11 -55.82 49.57
CA VAL A 206 30.79 -55.18 49.45
C VAL A 206 30.53 -54.18 50.58
N GLY A 207 31.13 -54.38 51.75
CA GLY A 207 30.99 -53.47 52.90
C GLY A 207 31.77 -52.15 52.82
N LEU A 208 32.60 -51.93 51.79
CA LEU A 208 33.43 -50.72 51.67
C LEU A 208 32.78 -49.59 50.84
N VAL A 209 31.66 -49.86 50.18
CA VAL A 209 30.85 -48.81 49.54
C VAL A 209 29.98 -48.18 50.61
N SER A 210 30.35 -46.96 51.02
CA SER A 210 29.63 -46.18 52.02
C SER A 210 28.13 -46.05 51.70
N ASP A 211 27.35 -45.90 52.78
CA ASP A 211 25.88 -45.93 52.86
C ASP A 211 25.15 -45.56 51.55
N PRO A 212 24.49 -46.52 50.89
CA PRO A 212 23.58 -46.25 49.76
C PRO A 212 22.49 -45.21 50.07
N CYS A 213 22.26 -44.91 51.35
CA CYS A 213 21.24 -44.00 51.84
C CYS A 213 21.53 -42.51 51.54
N GLU A 214 22.75 -42.01 51.79
CA GLU A 214 23.06 -40.57 51.60
C GLU A 214 23.03 -40.17 50.13
N ASN A 215 23.61 -40.99 49.25
CA ASN A 215 23.55 -40.77 47.80
C ASN A 215 22.12 -40.89 47.26
N ALA A 216 21.31 -41.83 47.77
CA ALA A 216 19.92 -41.97 47.35
C ALA A 216 19.06 -40.75 47.73
N ILE A 217 19.31 -40.16 48.90
CA ILE A 217 18.62 -38.93 49.35
C ILE A 217 19.03 -37.75 48.46
N GLN A 218 20.33 -37.59 48.19
CA GLN A 218 20.85 -36.50 47.37
C GLN A 218 20.38 -36.59 45.91
N ILE A 219 20.30 -37.80 45.35
CA ILE A 219 19.73 -38.05 44.01
C ILE A 219 18.25 -37.66 43.98
N LYS A 220 17.48 -38.01 45.02
CA LYS A 220 16.05 -37.70 45.08
C LYS A 220 15.80 -36.19 45.23
N GLU A 221 16.60 -35.50 46.03
CA GLU A 221 16.50 -34.05 46.18
C GLU A 221 16.86 -33.31 44.87
N LEU A 222 17.87 -33.80 44.13
CA LEU A 222 18.18 -33.29 42.80
C LEU A 222 17.06 -33.57 41.79
N GLN A 223 16.40 -34.74 41.86
CA GLN A 223 15.23 -35.04 41.04
C GLN A 223 14.07 -34.08 41.33
N ASP A 224 13.74 -33.86 42.60
CA ASP A 224 12.68 -32.92 43.01
C ASP A 224 13.01 -31.47 42.58
N GLN A 225 14.29 -31.06 42.65
CA GLN A 225 14.73 -29.76 42.15
C GLN A 225 14.59 -29.65 40.63
N ASN A 226 14.95 -30.70 39.90
CA ASN A 226 14.84 -30.73 38.44
C ASN A 226 13.37 -30.69 38.00
N GLU A 227 12.47 -31.42 38.69
CA GLU A 227 11.04 -31.34 38.45
C GLU A 227 10.49 -29.92 38.68
N ARG A 228 10.93 -29.22 39.74
CA ARG A 228 10.55 -27.82 39.98
C ARG A 228 11.04 -26.89 38.88
N LEU A 229 12.29 -27.03 38.45
CA LEU A 229 12.85 -26.22 37.37
C LEU A 229 12.17 -26.49 36.03
N VAL A 230 11.77 -27.74 35.76
CA VAL A 230 10.98 -28.09 34.57
C VAL A 230 9.60 -27.44 34.62
N ALA A 231 8.93 -27.47 35.78
CA ALA A 231 7.64 -26.80 35.96
C ALA A 231 7.74 -25.27 35.78
N GLU A 232 8.77 -24.64 36.36
CA GLU A 232 9.02 -23.20 36.21
C GLU A 232 9.34 -22.83 34.75
N ASN A 233 10.16 -23.62 34.06
CA ASN A 233 10.44 -23.42 32.64
C ASN A 233 9.18 -23.57 31.77
N ALA A 234 8.28 -24.50 32.10
CA ALA A 234 6.99 -24.63 31.42
C ALA A 234 6.12 -23.37 31.64
N GLU A 235 6.08 -22.83 32.85
CA GLU A 235 5.34 -21.60 33.15
C GLU A 235 5.94 -20.37 32.43
N LEU A 236 7.27 -20.26 32.39
CA LEU A 236 7.96 -19.19 31.67
C LEU A 236 7.71 -19.26 30.16
N LYS A 237 7.70 -20.46 29.56
CA LYS A 237 7.32 -20.65 28.15
C LYS A 237 5.90 -20.16 27.89
N LEU A 238 4.93 -20.58 28.72
CA LEU A 238 3.54 -20.12 28.60
C LEU A 238 3.38 -18.60 28.83
N ARG A 239 4.22 -17.97 29.67
CA ARG A 239 4.25 -16.50 29.79
C ARG A 239 4.81 -15.85 28.54
N ALA A 240 5.90 -16.37 27.99
CA ALA A 240 6.51 -15.84 26.77
C ALA A 240 5.54 -15.93 25.59
N GLU A 241 4.86 -17.07 25.41
CA GLU A 241 3.83 -17.27 24.38
C GLU A 241 2.69 -16.26 24.53
N ARG A 242 2.17 -16.05 25.75
CA ARG A 242 1.12 -15.05 26.01
C ARG A 242 1.55 -13.62 25.69
N LEU A 243 2.81 -13.25 25.92
CA LEU A 243 3.31 -11.93 25.57
C LEU A 243 3.36 -11.73 24.06
N VAL A 244 3.82 -12.75 23.31
CA VAL A 244 3.83 -12.72 21.84
C VAL A 244 2.39 -12.62 21.30
N GLU A 245 1.45 -13.41 21.82
CA GLU A 245 0.04 -13.31 21.44
C GLU A 245 -0.53 -11.92 21.75
N GLN A 246 -0.19 -11.34 22.90
CA GLN A 246 -0.62 -10.01 23.29
C GLN A 246 -0.06 -8.94 22.35
N GLU A 247 1.20 -9.03 21.93
CA GLU A 247 1.80 -8.13 20.95
C GLU A 247 1.12 -8.24 19.59
N VAL A 248 0.83 -9.45 19.11
CA VAL A 248 0.09 -9.68 17.87
C VAL A 248 -1.30 -9.05 17.93
N VAL A 249 -2.02 -9.24 19.04
CA VAL A 249 -3.34 -8.62 19.24
C VAL A 249 -3.24 -7.10 19.29
N GLN A 250 -2.24 -6.54 19.97
CA GLN A 250 -2.03 -5.09 19.99
C GLN A 250 -1.71 -4.52 18.61
N GLN A 251 -0.91 -5.24 17.82
CA GLN A 251 -0.61 -4.83 16.44
C GLN A 251 -1.87 -4.86 15.58
N ALA A 252 -2.68 -5.92 15.66
CA ALA A 252 -3.95 -6.02 14.94
C ALA A 252 -4.94 -4.89 15.32
N ILE A 253 -4.95 -4.47 16.59
CA ILE A 253 -5.76 -3.33 17.05
C ILE A 253 -5.26 -2.03 16.42
N LYS A 254 -3.94 -1.78 16.43
CA LYS A 254 -3.35 -0.59 15.79
C LYS A 254 -3.66 -0.54 14.30
N ASP A 255 -3.46 -1.65 13.59
CA ASP A 255 -3.73 -1.74 12.14
C ASP A 255 -5.21 -1.46 11.82
N ARG A 256 -6.12 -1.98 12.65
CA ARG A 256 -7.55 -1.69 12.55
C ARG A 256 -7.85 -0.21 12.76
N ASP A 257 -7.28 0.39 13.79
CA ASP A 257 -7.54 1.79 14.14
C ASP A 257 -6.95 2.73 13.06
N ASP A 258 -5.78 2.40 12.51
CA ASP A 258 -5.19 3.09 11.35
C ASP A 258 -6.06 2.95 10.08
N ALA A 259 -6.65 1.77 9.85
CA ALA A 259 -7.61 1.58 8.76
C ALA A 259 -8.89 2.41 8.97
N ILE A 260 -9.38 2.52 10.21
CA ILE A 260 -10.56 3.34 10.55
C ILE A 260 -10.26 4.82 10.30
N THR A 261 -9.12 5.34 10.77
CA THR A 261 -8.75 6.75 10.55
C THR A 261 -8.64 7.09 9.06
N LYS A 262 -8.00 6.22 8.27
CA LYS A 262 -7.92 6.36 6.80
C LYS A 262 -9.30 6.34 6.15
N LYS A 263 -10.18 5.42 6.57
CA LYS A 263 -11.56 5.36 6.07
C LYS A 263 -12.32 6.65 6.37
N THR A 264 -12.27 7.14 7.61
CA THR A 264 -12.95 8.38 8.00
C THR A 264 -12.42 9.60 7.25
N ALA A 265 -11.11 9.67 7.01
CA ALA A 265 -10.52 10.73 6.19
C ALA A 265 -11.04 10.70 4.74
N MET A 266 -11.07 9.52 4.11
CA MET A 266 -11.58 9.35 2.75
C MET A 266 -13.08 9.65 2.65
N GLU A 267 -13.88 9.24 3.64
CA GLU A 267 -15.30 9.60 3.73
C GLU A 267 -15.51 11.11 3.82
N ALA A 268 -14.66 11.83 4.57
CA ALA A 268 -14.71 13.29 4.66
C ALA A 268 -14.38 13.96 3.32
N GLU A 269 -13.37 13.48 2.58
CA GLU A 269 -13.04 13.98 1.24
C GLU A 269 -14.15 13.68 0.23
N LEU A 270 -14.76 12.50 0.29
CA LEU A 270 -15.90 12.14 -0.54
C LEU A 270 -17.10 13.07 -0.30
N LEU A 271 -17.37 13.43 0.95
CA LEU A 271 -18.42 14.39 1.28
C LEU A 271 -18.11 15.79 0.77
N ARG A 272 -16.84 16.24 0.87
CA ARG A 272 -16.39 17.53 0.32
C ARG A 272 -16.57 17.58 -1.19
N THR A 273 -16.05 16.59 -1.92
CA THR A 273 -16.20 16.52 -3.39
C THR A 273 -17.65 16.44 -3.84
N LYS A 274 -18.50 15.70 -3.11
CA LYS A 274 -19.95 15.68 -3.36
C LYS A 274 -20.58 17.06 -3.17
N HIS A 275 -20.18 17.77 -2.12
CA HIS A 275 -20.66 19.14 -1.87
C HIS A 275 -20.21 20.10 -2.98
N ASP A 276 -18.94 20.04 -3.37
CA ASP A 276 -18.41 20.86 -4.47
C ASP A 276 -19.16 20.58 -5.79
N MET A 277 -19.46 19.32 -6.09
CA MET A 277 -20.28 18.93 -7.23
C MET A 277 -21.70 19.53 -7.15
N MET A 278 -22.33 19.54 -5.97
CA MET A 278 -23.64 20.17 -5.78
C MET A 278 -23.57 21.69 -6.00
N CYS A 279 -22.55 22.35 -5.48
CA CYS A 279 -22.34 23.79 -5.68
C CYS A 279 -22.11 24.12 -7.16
N LEU A 280 -21.25 23.37 -7.85
CA LEU A 280 -21.00 23.53 -9.29
C LEU A 280 -22.26 23.26 -10.12
N ASN A 281 -23.02 22.22 -9.79
CA ASN A 281 -24.29 21.93 -10.48
C ASN A 281 -25.30 23.06 -10.29
N ASN A 282 -25.41 23.62 -9.08
CA ASN A 282 -26.26 24.78 -8.84
C ASN A 282 -25.80 26.01 -9.63
N GLN A 283 -24.50 26.31 -9.64
CA GLN A 283 -23.93 27.40 -10.45
C GLN A 283 -24.21 27.21 -11.95
N LEU A 284 -24.10 25.98 -12.45
CA LEU A 284 -24.42 25.66 -13.84
C LEU A 284 -25.90 25.90 -14.14
N LEU A 285 -26.81 25.45 -13.27
CA LEU A 285 -28.24 25.69 -13.42
C LEU A 285 -28.56 27.18 -13.44
N GLU A 286 -27.98 27.97 -12.54
CA GLU A 286 -28.13 29.43 -12.54
C GLU A 286 -27.59 30.08 -13.82
N ALA A 287 -26.43 29.62 -14.32
CA ALA A 287 -25.85 30.13 -15.56
C ALA A 287 -26.75 29.82 -16.77
N ILE A 288 -27.33 28.63 -16.82
CA ILE A 288 -28.31 28.24 -17.85
C ILE A 288 -29.56 29.13 -17.76
N GLN A 289 -30.08 29.36 -16.55
CA GLN A 289 -31.25 30.24 -16.35
C GLN A 289 -30.97 31.67 -16.78
N ARG A 290 -29.83 32.26 -16.40
CA ARG A 290 -29.42 33.60 -16.86
C ARG A 290 -29.27 33.67 -18.37
N LYS A 291 -28.66 32.65 -18.99
CA LYS A 291 -28.54 32.57 -20.45
C LYS A 291 -29.91 32.50 -21.12
N LEU A 292 -30.85 31.75 -20.55
CA LEU A 292 -32.22 31.65 -21.07
C LEU A 292 -32.94 33.01 -20.98
N GLN A 293 -32.83 33.71 -19.85
CA GLN A 293 -33.42 35.04 -19.67
C GLN A 293 -32.90 36.04 -20.70
N LEU A 294 -31.57 36.12 -20.87
CA LEU A 294 -30.96 37.00 -21.88
C LEU A 294 -31.39 36.63 -23.31
N SER A 295 -31.58 35.34 -23.60
CA SER A 295 -32.10 34.91 -24.91
C SER A 295 -33.54 35.39 -25.15
N GLN A 296 -34.39 35.35 -24.12
CA GLN A 296 -35.76 35.84 -24.19
C GLN A 296 -35.82 37.37 -24.34
N GLU A 297 -34.98 38.10 -23.62
CA GLU A 297 -34.86 39.56 -23.77
C GLU A 297 -34.39 39.94 -25.19
N LEU A 298 -33.47 39.16 -25.75
CA LEU A 298 -32.98 39.36 -27.11
C LEU A 298 -34.07 39.09 -28.15
N GLU A 299 -34.85 38.00 -28.00
CA GLU A 299 -36.01 37.72 -28.86
C GLU A 299 -37.06 38.85 -28.79
N ALA A 300 -37.40 39.32 -27.59
CA ALA A 300 -38.32 40.44 -27.42
C ALA A 300 -37.81 41.72 -28.11
N TRP A 301 -36.51 42.02 -27.97
CA TRP A 301 -35.90 43.15 -28.66
C TRP A 301 -35.90 42.99 -30.19
N GLN A 302 -35.67 41.78 -30.70
CA GLN A 302 -35.77 41.49 -32.13
C GLN A 302 -37.19 41.75 -32.66
N ASP A 303 -38.21 41.31 -31.94
CA ASP A 303 -39.61 41.56 -32.28
C ASP A 303 -39.93 43.06 -32.31
N ASP A 304 -39.48 43.81 -31.29
CA ASP A 304 -39.67 45.27 -31.22
C ASP A 304 -39.00 45.99 -32.41
N ILE A 305 -37.77 45.62 -32.76
CA ILE A 305 -37.07 46.19 -33.92
C ILE A 305 -37.77 45.82 -35.23
N GLN A 306 -38.24 44.58 -35.37
CA GLN A 306 -38.98 44.15 -36.56
C GLN A 306 -40.28 44.95 -36.74
N ILE A 307 -40.97 45.26 -35.63
CA ILE A 307 -42.15 46.14 -35.64
C ILE A 307 -41.75 47.55 -36.10
N ILE A 308 -40.68 48.13 -35.55
CA ILE A 308 -40.21 49.47 -35.93
C ILE A 308 -39.85 49.53 -37.41
N ILE A 309 -39.10 48.55 -37.94
CA ILE A 309 -38.74 48.46 -39.35
C ILE A 309 -40.01 48.41 -40.22
N ASN A 310 -40.98 47.56 -39.88
CA ASN A 310 -42.22 47.42 -40.63
C ASN A 310 -43.10 48.68 -40.58
N GLN A 311 -43.05 49.45 -39.49
CA GLN A 311 -43.71 50.76 -39.39
C GLN A 311 -43.00 51.80 -40.26
N GLN A 312 -41.67 51.89 -40.20
CA GLN A 312 -40.88 52.80 -41.04
C GLN A 312 -41.09 52.52 -42.53
N LEU A 313 -41.08 51.24 -42.94
CA LEU A 313 -41.32 50.84 -44.32
C LEU A 313 -42.72 51.25 -44.79
N ARG A 314 -43.76 51.04 -43.97
CA ARG A 314 -45.13 51.48 -44.28
C ARG A 314 -45.23 53.00 -44.39
N ASN A 315 -44.60 53.74 -43.48
CA ASN A 315 -44.58 55.20 -43.51
C ASN A 315 -43.88 55.73 -44.78
N GLN A 316 -42.76 55.11 -45.18
CA GLN A 316 -42.08 55.44 -46.44
C GLN A 316 -42.98 55.18 -47.66
N GLN A 317 -43.63 54.01 -47.74
CA GLN A 317 -44.56 53.68 -48.83
C GLN A 317 -45.73 54.68 -48.92
N GLN A 318 -46.30 55.08 -47.78
CA GLN A 318 -47.37 56.07 -47.73
C GLN A 318 -46.90 57.48 -48.11
N THR A 319 -45.62 57.81 -47.89
CA THR A 319 -45.04 59.11 -48.28
C THR A 319 -44.69 59.15 -49.77
N GLU A 320 -44.37 58.01 -50.38
CA GLU A 320 -44.10 57.89 -51.82
C GLU A 320 -45.36 57.80 -52.70
N GLU A 321 -46.49 57.27 -52.21
CA GLU A 321 -47.74 57.18 -52.99
C GLU A 321 -48.39 58.52 -53.39
N PRO A 322 -48.40 59.61 -52.59
CA PRO A 322 -48.96 60.89 -53.04
C PRO A 322 -48.08 61.62 -54.08
N GLN A 323 -46.79 61.28 -54.21
CA GLN A 323 -45.93 61.84 -55.26
C GLN A 323 -46.09 61.13 -56.63
N LYS A 324 -46.56 59.88 -56.67
CA LYS A 324 -46.84 59.18 -57.94
C LYS A 324 -48.11 59.64 -58.65
N ARG A 325 -48.98 60.44 -58.03
CA ARG A 325 -50.18 61.02 -58.68
C ARG A 325 -50.01 62.45 -59.21
N SER A 326 -48.85 63.09 -59.01
CA SER A 326 -48.59 64.46 -59.47
C SER A 326 -47.28 64.69 -60.22
N ALA A 327 -46.48 63.65 -60.50
CA ALA A 327 -45.31 63.76 -61.37
C ALA A 327 -45.51 62.95 -62.66
N GLY A 328 -46.09 63.60 -63.66
CA GLY A 328 -46.06 63.11 -65.03
C GLY A 328 -44.63 63.09 -65.59
N ARG A 329 -44.40 62.11 -66.48
CA ARG A 329 -43.31 62.03 -67.47
C ARG A 329 -41.88 62.15 -66.90
N LEU A 330 -41.13 61.05 -66.99
CA LEU A 330 -40.07 60.89 -67.99
C LEU A 330 -39.45 59.49 -67.87
N SER A 331 -39.44 58.79 -69.00
CA SER A 331 -39.09 57.39 -69.16
C SER A 331 -37.70 57.26 -69.76
N PHE A 332 -36.60 57.32 -69.01
CA PHE A 332 -35.24 57.07 -69.51
C PHE A 332 -34.39 56.63 -68.29
N LEU A 333 -33.68 55.49 -68.21
CA LEU A 333 -32.96 54.68 -69.20
C LEU A 333 -33.04 53.20 -68.83
N ARG A 334 -33.53 52.35 -69.76
CA ARG A 334 -33.15 50.94 -69.82
C ARG A 334 -31.79 50.86 -70.52
N LYS A 335 -30.77 50.31 -69.84
CA LYS A 335 -29.61 49.70 -70.50
C LYS A 335 -29.49 48.26 -70.01
N SER A 336 -29.59 47.34 -70.97
CA SER A 336 -29.52 45.90 -70.79
C SER A 336 -28.08 45.43 -70.56
N ARG A 337 -27.87 44.51 -69.60
CA ARG A 337 -26.84 43.47 -69.68
C ARG A 337 -27.38 42.14 -69.13
N ARG A 338 -27.02 41.08 -69.85
CA ARG A 338 -27.44 39.67 -69.88
C ARG A 338 -27.62 38.94 -68.53
N PRO A 339 -28.35 37.79 -68.56
CA PRO A 339 -28.72 37.01 -67.38
C PRO A 339 -27.59 36.09 -66.94
N SER A 340 -27.41 35.94 -65.64
CA SER A 340 -26.63 34.85 -65.05
C SER A 340 -27.25 34.48 -63.70
N THR A 341 -27.81 33.27 -63.68
CA THR A 341 -27.88 32.34 -62.55
C THR A 341 -28.48 32.86 -61.24
N LEU A 342 -29.74 32.48 -61.00
CA LEU A 342 -30.27 32.26 -59.65
C LEU A 342 -29.51 31.10 -58.99
N PRO A 343 -29.25 31.21 -57.68
CA PRO A 343 -29.69 30.18 -56.77
C PRO A 343 -30.80 30.73 -55.88
N GLU A 344 -31.97 30.18 -56.10
CA GLU A 344 -32.97 29.78 -55.11
C GLU A 344 -32.59 30.07 -53.64
N ILE A 345 -33.23 31.09 -53.07
CA ILE A 345 -33.21 31.34 -51.62
C ILE A 345 -34.29 30.43 -51.02
N SER A 346 -33.87 29.27 -50.52
CA SER A 346 -34.66 28.45 -49.61
C SER A 346 -34.75 29.12 -48.23
N PRO A 347 -35.90 29.04 -47.53
CA PRO A 347 -36.06 29.64 -46.21
C PRO A 347 -35.57 28.68 -45.13
N GLU A 348 -34.27 28.37 -45.08
CA GLU A 348 -33.71 27.55 -44.00
C GLU A 348 -32.30 28.00 -43.62
N GLN A 349 -32.20 29.17 -42.96
CA GLN A 349 -30.94 29.53 -42.30
C GLN A 349 -31.13 30.42 -41.07
N ASN A 350 -32.03 30.02 -40.18
CA ASN A 350 -31.91 30.36 -38.77
C ASN A 350 -31.10 29.26 -38.07
N GLN A 351 -29.84 29.09 -38.46
CA GLN A 351 -28.90 28.25 -37.70
C GLN A 351 -28.18 29.13 -36.70
N THR A 352 -28.73 29.15 -35.49
CA THR A 352 -28.10 29.77 -34.33
C THR A 352 -26.82 29.01 -33.95
N PRO A 353 -25.67 29.70 -33.77
CA PRO A 353 -24.32 29.10 -33.68
C PRO A 353 -24.05 28.21 -32.46
N TRP A 354 -24.99 28.08 -31.52
CA TRP A 354 -24.80 27.30 -30.29
C TRP A 354 -25.06 25.79 -30.45
N ARG A 355 -25.72 25.35 -31.53
CA ARG A 355 -25.96 23.91 -31.77
C ARG A 355 -24.69 23.12 -32.12
N ASP A 356 -23.66 23.79 -32.63
CA ASP A 356 -22.39 23.16 -32.97
C ASP A 356 -21.51 22.87 -31.76
N TRP A 357 -21.76 23.53 -30.63
CA TRP A 357 -21.00 23.30 -29.40
C TRP A 357 -21.36 21.97 -28.74
N LEU A 358 -22.64 21.55 -28.81
CA LEU A 358 -23.14 20.27 -28.28
C LEU A 358 -22.69 19.04 -29.09
N LYS A 359 -22.20 19.22 -30.31
CA LYS A 359 -21.74 18.11 -31.17
C LYS A 359 -20.26 17.77 -30.98
N ARG A 360 -19.49 18.61 -30.30
CA ARG A 360 -18.04 18.41 -30.06
C ARG A 360 -17.70 17.74 -28.73
N SER A 361 -18.69 17.36 -27.93
CA SER A 361 -18.50 16.72 -26.61
C SER A 361 -18.94 15.25 -26.57
N LYS A 362 -18.76 14.50 -27.66
CA LYS A 362 -18.99 13.05 -27.71
C LYS A 362 -17.71 12.31 -28.01
#